data_AF-A0A2V9G645-F1
#
_entry.id   AF-A0A2V9G645-F1
#
_cell.length_a   1.000
_cell.length_b   1.000
_cell.length_c   1.000
_cell.angle_alpha   90.00
_cell.angle_beta   90.00
_cell.angle_gamma   90.00
#
_symmetry.space_group_name_H-M   'P 1'
#
loop_
_entity.id
_entity.type
_entity.pdbx_description
1 polymer ?
#
loop_
_entity_poly.entity_id
_entity_poly.type
_entity_poly.pdbx_seq_one_letter_code
_entity_poly.pdbx_strand_id
1 'polypeptide(L)'
;MRNKTVVTVLSHIIVPMWVLLSYLVAPRALAQNGDQFKDWIPASDEVRRTPKITCEDLRRLTGYDFSVITANVIAATEGTPEHCRVSGQILPEIRFEVNLPASWNRRLYMFGNGGFAGEPFDADYRAASRDRALKYGFAVAATNTGHDANAEPLAIFATSRQKLVDYAFRAVHTTAETAKKSVRAYYGESQSRAYFDGCSTGGRQGLISAQRFPEDFDGIVVGAPVLPSRVPWFPTPRQSARWPRCAYPPPSSRLSPNTFLPGATKKTDSKTA
;
A
#
# COMPACT_ATOMS: atom_id res chain seq x y z
N MET A 1 -11.73 -8.37 -19.32
CA MET A 1 -11.50 -7.17 -18.49
C MET A 1 -11.81 -7.52 -17.04
N ARG A 2 -10.82 -7.54 -16.14
CA ARG A 2 -11.06 -7.84 -14.70
C ARG A 2 -11.51 -6.55 -14.00
N ASN A 3 -12.68 -6.57 -13.36
CA ASN A 3 -13.14 -5.47 -12.50
C ASN A 3 -12.12 -5.26 -11.37
N LYS A 4 -11.55 -4.06 -11.29
CA LYS A 4 -10.67 -3.65 -10.19
C LYS A 4 -11.46 -2.86 -9.16
N THR A 5 -11.21 -3.15 -7.89
CA THR A 5 -11.87 -2.46 -6.78
C THR A 5 -10.87 -1.47 -6.20
N VAL A 6 -11.02 -0.19 -6.54
CA VAL A 6 -10.34 0.91 -5.85
C VAL A 6 -11.27 1.35 -4.73
N VAL A 7 -10.90 1.06 -3.48
CA VAL A 7 -11.69 1.49 -2.32
C VAL A 7 -11.17 2.85 -1.87
N THR A 8 -11.99 3.88 -2.09
CA THR A 8 -11.79 5.21 -1.50
C THR A 8 -12.65 5.29 -0.24
N VAL A 9 -12.03 5.43 0.93
CA VAL A 9 -12.78 5.56 2.19
C VAL A 9 -13.31 7.00 2.32
N LEU A 10 -14.57 7.19 1.93
CA LEU A 10 -15.34 8.45 2.04
C LEU A 10 -16.45 8.27 3.09
N SER A 11 -16.20 8.68 4.33
CA SER A 11 -17.23 8.68 5.37
C SER A 11 -18.25 9.80 5.12
N HIS A 12 -19.45 9.45 4.64
CA HIS A 12 -20.59 10.37 4.58
C HIS A 12 -21.33 10.35 5.93
N ILE A 13 -21.41 11.49 6.60
CA ILE A 13 -22.30 11.69 7.77
C ILE A 13 -23.51 12.47 7.28
N ILE A 14 -24.68 11.81 7.21
CA ILE A 14 -25.97 12.48 7.08
C ILE A 14 -26.42 12.82 8.51
N VAL A 15 -26.49 14.10 8.85
CA VAL A 15 -27.08 14.57 10.11
C VAL A 15 -28.43 15.22 9.79
N PRO A 16 -29.57 14.67 10.25
CA PRO A 16 -30.83 15.39 10.19
C PRO A 16 -30.80 16.55 11.19
N MET A 17 -31.22 17.71 10.72
CA MET A 17 -31.16 19.00 11.40
C MET A 17 -32.28 19.16 12.42
N TRP A 18 -32.26 18.46 13.56
CA TRP A 18 -33.01 18.83 14.78
C TRP A 18 -32.37 18.16 16.02
N VAL A 19 -32.46 18.82 17.18
CA VAL A 19 -31.90 18.50 18.50
C VAL A 19 -30.55 19.19 18.81
N LEU A 20 -30.66 20.46 19.22
CA LEU A 20 -29.75 21.13 20.15
C LEU A 20 -30.09 20.69 21.59
N LEU A 21 -29.07 20.68 22.45
CA LEU A 21 -29.09 20.52 23.92
C LEU A 21 -28.86 19.11 24.50
N SER A 22 -27.63 18.62 24.40
CA SER A 22 -26.96 17.82 25.45
C SER A 22 -25.45 17.76 25.15
N TYR A 23 -24.69 18.71 25.69
CA TYR A 23 -23.24 18.58 25.80
C TYR A 23 -22.95 17.79 27.08
N LEU A 24 -22.62 16.49 26.95
CA LEU A 24 -21.67 15.76 27.79
C LEU A 24 -21.51 14.33 27.21
N VAL A 25 -20.29 14.04 26.74
CA VAL A 25 -19.77 12.74 26.29
C VAL A 25 -20.40 12.18 24.99
N ALA A 26 -20.21 12.90 23.88
CA ALA A 26 -20.12 12.22 22.59
C ALA A 26 -18.74 11.54 22.53
N PRO A 27 -18.62 10.21 22.39
CA PRO A 27 -17.35 9.65 21.97
C PRO A 27 -17.06 10.28 20.61
N ARG A 28 -15.96 11.04 20.53
CA ARG A 28 -15.44 11.51 19.25
C ARG A 28 -15.24 10.27 18.40
N ALA A 29 -16.12 10.02 17.44
CA ALA A 29 -15.91 9.03 16.39
C ALA A 29 -14.71 9.53 15.55
N LEU A 30 -13.51 9.19 16.03
CA LEU A 30 -12.26 9.39 15.32
C LEU A 30 -12.21 8.31 14.25
N ALA A 31 -12.64 8.63 13.04
CA ALA A 31 -12.25 7.84 11.88
C ALA A 31 -10.71 7.86 11.82
N GLN A 32 -10.09 6.68 11.89
CA GLN A 32 -8.65 6.46 12.01
C GLN A 32 -8.19 5.60 10.83
N ASN A 33 -7.27 6.11 10.01
CA ASN A 33 -6.61 5.30 8.98
C ASN A 33 -5.30 4.72 9.56
N GLY A 34 -5.36 3.48 10.06
CA GLY A 34 -4.17 2.63 10.23
C GLY A 34 -3.90 1.83 8.96
N ASP A 35 -2.79 1.08 8.88
CA ASP A 35 -2.59 0.06 7.83
C ASP A 35 -3.87 -0.76 7.67
N GLN A 36 -4.40 -0.85 6.46
CA GLN A 36 -5.77 -1.34 6.23
C GLN A 36 -5.85 -2.87 6.32
N PHE A 37 -4.71 -3.53 6.52
CA PHE A 37 -4.56 -4.98 6.69
C PHE A 37 -4.50 -5.44 8.16
N LYS A 38 -4.82 -4.57 9.13
CA LYS A 38 -4.85 -4.91 10.57
C LYS A 38 -5.76 -6.11 10.91
N ASP A 39 -6.79 -6.32 10.12
CA ASP A 39 -7.78 -7.38 10.31
C ASP A 39 -7.76 -8.40 9.17
N TRP A 40 -6.59 -8.62 8.53
CA TRP A 40 -6.49 -9.67 7.53
C TRP A 40 -6.76 -11.04 8.16
N ILE A 41 -7.83 -11.69 7.69
CA ILE A 41 -8.20 -13.06 8.08
C ILE A 41 -7.80 -13.97 6.91
N PRO A 42 -6.77 -14.83 7.07
CA PRO A 42 -6.43 -15.83 6.07
C PRO A 42 -7.63 -16.72 5.76
N ALA A 43 -7.79 -17.11 4.49
CA ALA A 43 -8.77 -18.12 4.13
C ALA A 43 -8.39 -19.45 4.81
N SER A 44 -9.39 -20.22 5.26
CA SER A 44 -9.15 -21.48 5.97
C SER A 44 -8.44 -22.53 5.11
N ASP A 45 -8.51 -22.40 3.79
CA ASP A 45 -7.86 -23.25 2.78
C ASP A 45 -6.61 -22.59 2.16
N GLU A 46 -6.08 -21.53 2.75
CA GLU A 46 -4.95 -20.78 2.19
C GLU A 46 -3.68 -21.63 2.16
N VAL A 47 -3.24 -22.00 0.96
CA VAL A 47 -2.00 -22.76 0.75
C VAL A 47 -0.79 -21.84 0.78
N ARG A 48 0.06 -22.05 1.79
CA ARG A 48 1.35 -21.36 1.94
C ARG A 48 2.43 -21.96 1.05
N ARG A 49 3.36 -21.11 0.62
CA ARG A 49 4.48 -21.46 -0.26
C ARG A 49 5.81 -21.19 0.41
N THR A 50 6.73 -22.12 0.18
CA THR A 50 8.11 -22.03 0.63
C THR A 50 9.02 -21.61 -0.53
N PRO A 51 10.18 -21.02 -0.24
CA PRO A 51 11.17 -20.65 -1.26
C PRO A 51 11.65 -21.87 -2.07
N LYS A 52 11.99 -21.64 -3.34
CA LYS A 52 12.57 -22.63 -4.25
C LYS A 52 14.08 -22.48 -4.44
N ILE A 53 14.61 -21.31 -4.10
CA ILE A 53 16.03 -20.96 -4.12
C ILE A 53 16.42 -20.34 -2.78
N THR A 54 17.71 -20.19 -2.53
CA THR A 54 18.19 -19.49 -1.33
C THR A 54 17.96 -17.99 -1.45
N CYS A 55 17.95 -17.28 -0.31
CA CYS A 55 17.87 -15.83 -0.31
C CYS A 55 19.03 -15.18 -1.08
N GLU A 56 20.25 -15.73 -0.93
CA GLU A 56 21.45 -15.22 -1.58
C GLU A 56 21.40 -15.36 -3.11
N ASP A 57 20.73 -16.40 -3.64
CA ASP A 57 20.57 -16.60 -5.07
C ASP A 57 19.82 -15.44 -5.75
N LEU A 58 19.01 -14.67 -5.02
CA LEU A 58 18.33 -13.49 -5.57
C LEU A 58 19.28 -12.39 -6.01
N ARG A 59 20.55 -12.39 -5.55
CA ARG A 59 21.58 -11.47 -6.06
C ARG A 59 21.80 -11.64 -7.56
N ARG A 60 21.53 -12.83 -8.12
CA ARG A 60 21.62 -13.14 -9.55
C ARG A 60 20.57 -12.42 -10.40
N LEU A 61 19.56 -11.80 -9.78
CA LEU A 61 18.59 -10.96 -10.49
C LEU A 61 19.15 -9.61 -10.92
N THR A 62 20.35 -9.25 -10.45
CA THR A 62 21.05 -8.05 -10.91
C THR A 62 21.21 -8.06 -12.43
N GLY A 63 20.76 -7.00 -13.07
CA GLY A 63 20.83 -6.82 -14.52
C GLY A 63 20.63 -5.37 -14.92
N TYR A 64 20.28 -5.16 -16.20
CA TYR A 64 20.10 -3.81 -16.74
C TYR A 64 18.89 -3.06 -16.17
N ASP A 65 17.85 -3.79 -15.74
CA ASP A 65 16.63 -3.19 -15.19
C ASP A 65 16.85 -2.66 -13.76
N PHE A 66 17.54 -3.44 -12.93
CA PHE A 66 17.82 -3.13 -11.53
C PHE A 66 18.98 -3.99 -11.01
N SER A 67 19.61 -3.51 -9.93
CA SER A 67 20.69 -4.21 -9.23
C SER A 67 20.25 -4.61 -7.83
N VAL A 68 20.51 -5.85 -7.45
CA VAL A 68 20.35 -6.33 -6.07
C VAL A 68 21.66 -6.08 -5.34
N ILE A 69 21.62 -5.22 -4.32
CA ILE A 69 22.79 -4.84 -3.52
C ILE A 69 22.96 -5.84 -2.38
N THR A 70 21.88 -6.16 -1.67
CA THR A 70 21.87 -7.16 -0.60
C THR A 70 20.68 -8.09 -0.73
N ALA A 71 20.88 -9.33 -0.30
CA ALA A 71 19.83 -10.32 -0.14
C ALA A 71 20.24 -11.19 1.05
N ASN A 72 19.61 -10.95 2.20
CA ASN A 72 19.98 -11.55 3.48
C ASN A 72 18.77 -12.17 4.16
N VAL A 73 18.96 -13.33 4.79
CA VAL A 73 17.93 -13.93 5.63
C VAL A 73 17.86 -13.17 6.95
N ILE A 74 16.66 -12.73 7.31
CA ILE A 74 16.35 -12.14 8.61
C ILE A 74 15.65 -13.20 9.44
N ALA A 75 16.24 -13.55 10.58
CA ALA A 75 15.69 -14.53 11.50
C ALA A 75 14.33 -14.08 12.06
N ALA A 76 13.49 -15.05 12.42
CA ALA A 76 12.21 -14.78 13.04
C ALA A 76 12.39 -14.11 14.41
N THR A 77 11.54 -13.13 14.69
CA THR A 77 11.37 -12.49 16.00
C THR A 77 9.89 -12.59 16.43
N GLU A 78 9.55 -12.16 17.64
CA GLU A 78 8.15 -12.11 18.12
C GLU A 78 7.26 -11.24 17.21
N GLY A 79 7.86 -10.25 16.55
CA GLY A 79 7.18 -9.27 15.69
C GLY A 79 7.22 -9.58 14.20
N THR A 80 8.10 -10.45 13.73
CA THR A 80 8.33 -10.61 12.29
C THR A 80 8.77 -12.03 11.98
N PRO A 81 8.08 -12.76 11.09
CA PRO A 81 8.51 -14.10 10.70
C PRO A 81 9.85 -14.05 9.95
N GLU A 82 10.52 -15.21 9.87
CA GLU A 82 11.70 -15.34 9.04
C GLU A 82 11.38 -14.96 7.59
N HIS A 83 12.24 -14.13 7.01
CA HIS A 83 12.08 -13.66 5.64
C HIS A 83 13.43 -13.33 4.99
N CYS A 84 13.47 -13.41 3.67
CA CYS A 84 14.57 -12.88 2.89
C CYS A 84 14.34 -11.38 2.63
N ARG A 85 15.27 -10.54 3.08
CA ARG A 85 15.26 -9.10 2.84
C ARG A 85 16.21 -8.77 1.70
N VAL A 86 15.64 -8.29 0.60
CA VAL A 86 16.34 -7.93 -0.63
C VAL A 86 16.31 -6.43 -0.79
N SER A 87 17.47 -5.79 -0.84
CA SER A 87 17.58 -4.35 -1.09
C SER A 87 18.40 -4.10 -2.34
N GLY A 88 18.01 -3.09 -3.11
CA GLY A 88 18.63 -2.82 -4.39
C GLY A 88 18.33 -1.44 -4.93
N GLN A 89 18.75 -1.22 -6.17
CA GLN A 89 18.57 0.04 -6.89
C GLN A 89 18.05 -0.20 -8.30
N ILE A 90 17.03 0.56 -8.66
CA ILE A 90 16.53 0.75 -10.02
C ILE A 90 17.09 2.08 -10.53
N LEU A 91 17.64 2.10 -11.73
CA LEU A 91 18.35 3.27 -12.24
C LEU A 91 17.43 4.50 -12.45
N PRO A 92 17.92 5.72 -12.18
CA PRO A 92 19.28 6.00 -11.74
C PRO A 92 19.48 5.86 -10.23
N GLU A 93 18.49 6.19 -9.40
CA GLU A 93 18.68 6.33 -7.94
C GLU A 93 17.53 5.75 -7.08
N ILE A 94 16.54 5.06 -7.68
CA ILE A 94 15.41 4.50 -6.93
C ILE A 94 15.91 3.31 -6.11
N ARG A 95 15.96 3.47 -4.78
CA ARG A 95 16.18 2.33 -3.89
C ARG A 95 14.87 1.60 -3.66
N PHE A 96 14.95 0.28 -3.65
CA PHE A 96 13.82 -0.59 -3.34
C PHE A 96 14.20 -1.60 -2.27
N GLU A 97 13.18 -2.07 -1.57
CA GLU A 97 13.26 -3.19 -0.65
C GLU A 97 12.13 -4.17 -0.96
N VAL A 98 12.44 -5.47 -0.99
CA VAL A 98 11.48 -6.56 -1.08
C VAL A 98 11.75 -7.56 0.03
N ASN A 99 10.74 -7.83 0.85
CA ASN A 99 10.80 -8.78 1.95
C ASN A 99 9.93 -10.00 1.61
N LEU A 100 10.54 -11.18 1.60
CA LEU A 100 9.96 -12.42 1.10
C LEU A 100 9.89 -13.44 2.24
N PRO A 101 8.72 -13.65 2.87
CA PRO A 101 8.59 -14.55 4.02
C PRO A 101 8.83 -16.01 3.66
N ALA A 102 9.37 -16.80 4.60
CA ALA A 102 9.55 -18.24 4.42
C ALA A 102 8.22 -18.99 4.24
N SER A 103 7.13 -18.47 4.82
CA SER A 103 5.76 -18.97 4.67
C SER A 103 4.87 -17.94 3.95
N TRP A 104 4.88 -17.99 2.62
CA TRP A 104 4.24 -16.99 1.78
C TRP A 104 2.80 -17.34 1.41
N ASN A 105 1.89 -16.37 1.52
CA ASN A 105 0.45 -16.51 1.25
C ASN A 105 0.07 -16.29 -0.23
N ARG A 106 1.07 -16.30 -1.13
CA ARG A 106 0.93 -16.05 -2.57
C ARG A 106 0.52 -14.63 -2.94
N ARG A 107 0.55 -13.66 -2.02
CA ARG A 107 0.17 -12.26 -2.27
C ARG A 107 1.35 -11.31 -2.13
N LEU A 108 1.35 -10.28 -2.96
CA LEU A 108 2.27 -9.15 -2.87
C LEU A 108 1.55 -7.96 -2.23
N TYR A 109 2.23 -7.26 -1.34
CA TYR A 109 1.78 -6.03 -0.70
C TYR A 109 2.85 -4.96 -0.90
N MET A 110 2.44 -3.77 -1.33
CA MET A 110 3.30 -2.60 -1.40
C MET A 110 2.66 -1.46 -0.63
N PHE A 111 3.43 -0.74 0.16
CA PHE A 111 2.93 0.44 0.85
C PHE A 111 3.60 1.72 0.34
N GLY A 112 2.83 2.80 0.34
CA GLY A 112 3.27 4.11 -0.13
C GLY A 112 4.18 4.86 0.83
N ASN A 113 4.58 6.06 0.42
CA ASN A 113 5.42 6.98 1.20
C ASN A 113 4.59 8.06 1.90
N GLY A 114 5.19 8.75 2.87
CA GLY A 114 4.65 9.96 3.49
C GLY A 114 5.36 11.22 2.98
N GLY A 115 4.76 12.39 3.23
CA GLY A 115 5.39 13.70 2.98
C GLY A 115 6.06 13.82 1.60
N PHE A 116 7.33 14.21 1.60
CA PHE A 116 8.14 14.30 0.39
C PHE A 116 8.81 12.99 -0.04
N ALA A 117 8.51 11.88 0.64
CA ALA A 117 9.14 10.58 0.49
C ALA A 117 10.64 10.58 0.85
N GLY A 118 11.42 9.64 0.33
CA GLY A 118 12.85 9.52 0.61
C GLY A 118 13.20 8.92 1.98
N GLU A 119 12.21 8.36 2.69
CA GLU A 119 12.40 7.91 4.07
C GLU A 119 13.24 6.61 4.15
N PRO A 120 14.09 6.44 5.17
CA PRO A 120 14.83 5.19 5.39
C PRO A 120 13.88 4.00 5.57
N PHE A 121 14.19 2.84 5.00
CA PHE A 121 13.32 1.65 5.07
C PHE A 121 13.06 1.16 6.50
N ASP A 122 14.02 1.36 7.41
CA ASP A 122 13.89 0.99 8.83
C ASP A 122 13.34 2.10 9.73
N ALA A 123 12.82 3.20 9.16
CA ALA A 123 12.05 4.15 9.94
C ALA A 123 10.85 3.44 10.61
N ASP A 124 10.58 3.72 11.88
CA ASP A 124 9.64 2.97 12.73
C ASP A 124 8.31 2.65 12.06
N TYR A 125 7.69 3.65 11.41
CA TYR A 125 6.39 3.46 10.77
C TYR A 125 6.47 2.54 9.53
N ARG A 126 7.59 2.55 8.79
CA ARG A 126 7.80 1.68 7.62
C ARG A 126 8.12 0.25 8.04
N ALA A 127 8.99 0.11 9.04
CA ALA A 127 9.28 -1.18 9.66
C ALA A 127 7.99 -1.81 10.21
N ALA A 128 7.15 -1.04 10.91
CA ALA A 128 5.86 -1.51 11.42
C ALA A 128 4.90 -1.97 10.30
N SER A 129 4.77 -1.22 9.21
CA SER A 129 3.93 -1.62 8.06
C SER A 129 4.48 -2.88 7.38
N ARG A 130 5.80 -3.00 7.20
CA ARG A 130 6.47 -4.19 6.66
C ARG A 130 6.22 -5.42 7.54
N ASP A 131 6.55 -5.31 8.82
CA ASP A 131 6.51 -6.42 9.78
C ASP A 131 5.08 -6.93 9.95
N ARG A 132 4.09 -6.02 10.00
CA ARG A 132 2.67 -6.37 10.03
C ARG A 132 2.27 -7.21 8.80
N ALA A 133 2.63 -6.77 7.60
CA ALA A 133 2.27 -7.49 6.38
C ALA A 133 2.99 -8.85 6.28
N LEU A 134 4.25 -8.92 6.74
CA LEU A 134 5.00 -10.17 6.84
C LEU A 134 4.34 -11.17 7.79
N LYS A 135 3.80 -10.73 8.94
CA LYS A 135 3.05 -11.62 9.86
C LYS A 135 1.90 -12.36 9.18
N TYR A 136 1.23 -11.71 8.22
CA TYR A 136 0.15 -12.33 7.44
C TYR A 136 0.65 -13.15 6.24
N GLY A 137 1.96 -13.18 6.01
CA GLY A 137 2.63 -13.92 4.95
C GLY A 137 2.65 -13.23 3.60
N PHE A 138 2.43 -11.92 3.53
CA PHE A 138 2.60 -11.19 2.28
C PHE A 138 4.09 -11.08 1.94
N ALA A 139 4.42 -11.17 0.66
CA ALA A 139 5.65 -10.57 0.17
C ALA A 139 5.46 -9.05 0.21
N VAL A 140 6.44 -8.30 0.73
CA VAL A 140 6.29 -6.86 0.97
C VAL A 140 7.30 -6.07 0.15
N ALA A 141 6.86 -5.05 -0.57
CA ALA A 141 7.71 -4.16 -1.34
C ALA A 141 7.61 -2.70 -0.86
N ALA A 142 8.72 -1.98 -0.97
CA ALA A 142 8.82 -0.57 -0.57
C ALA A 142 9.86 0.17 -1.45
N THR A 143 9.68 1.47 -1.63
CA THR A 143 10.62 2.35 -2.35
C THR A 143 10.91 3.63 -1.59
N ASN A 144 12.09 4.22 -1.79
CA ASN A 144 12.42 5.58 -1.34
C ASN A 144 12.04 6.67 -2.36
N THR A 145 11.52 6.28 -3.52
CA THR A 145 11.14 7.19 -4.62
C THR A 145 12.27 7.95 -5.32
N GLY A 146 13.50 7.46 -5.24
CA GLY A 146 14.62 8.01 -6.03
C GLY A 146 15.42 9.11 -5.36
N HIS A 147 15.25 9.31 -4.04
CA HIS A 147 16.03 10.27 -3.27
C HIS A 147 16.13 9.85 -1.79
N ASP A 148 17.03 10.48 -1.04
CA ASP A 148 17.24 10.24 0.39
C ASP A 148 16.87 11.52 1.16
N ALA A 149 15.87 11.45 2.03
CA ALA A 149 15.34 12.61 2.74
C ALA A 149 16.35 13.24 3.72
N ASN A 150 17.38 12.51 4.14
CA ASN A 150 18.44 13.06 4.99
C ASN A 150 19.42 13.91 4.17
N ALA A 151 19.71 13.48 2.94
CA ALA A 151 20.61 14.19 2.03
C ALA A 151 19.90 15.33 1.29
N GLU A 152 18.63 15.13 0.94
CA GLU A 152 17.79 16.05 0.18
C GLU A 152 16.53 16.38 0.99
N PRO A 153 16.65 17.16 2.08
CA PRO A 153 15.52 17.44 2.96
C PRO A 153 14.39 18.17 2.23
N LEU A 154 13.16 17.89 2.66
CA LEU A 154 11.94 18.44 2.07
C LEU A 154 11.84 18.12 0.57
N ALA A 155 11.62 19.12 -0.27
CA ALA A 155 11.40 18.96 -1.71
C ALA A 155 12.64 19.25 -2.56
N ILE A 156 13.86 19.29 -1.98
CA ILE A 156 15.08 19.66 -2.72
C ILE A 156 15.32 18.73 -3.92
N PHE A 157 14.99 17.44 -3.79
CA PHE A 157 15.07 16.46 -4.88
C PHE A 157 14.31 16.90 -6.14
N ALA A 158 13.26 17.72 -6.00
CA ALA A 158 12.42 18.17 -7.11
C ALA A 158 13.13 19.13 -8.06
N THR A 159 14.31 19.65 -7.68
CA THR A 159 15.20 20.40 -8.58
C THR A 159 15.76 19.49 -9.69
N SER A 160 15.88 18.19 -9.44
CA SER A 160 16.19 17.18 -10.46
C SER A 160 14.90 16.73 -11.15
N ARG A 161 14.84 16.93 -12.47
CA ARG A 161 13.70 16.51 -13.29
C ARG A 161 13.46 15.00 -13.19
N GLN A 162 14.53 14.21 -13.11
CA GLN A 162 14.44 12.76 -13.03
C GLN A 162 13.88 12.30 -11.68
N LYS A 163 14.39 12.84 -10.56
CA LYS A 163 13.89 12.52 -9.22
C LYS A 163 12.44 12.95 -9.03
N LEU A 164 12.04 14.08 -9.65
CA LEU A 164 10.64 14.50 -9.68
C LEU A 164 9.75 13.49 -10.41
N VAL A 165 10.20 12.91 -11.53
CA VAL A 165 9.47 11.85 -12.25
C VAL A 165 9.38 10.57 -11.41
N ASP A 166 10.47 10.22 -10.73
CA ASP A 166 10.56 9.05 -9.85
C ASP A 166 9.56 9.14 -8.69
N TYR A 167 9.54 10.27 -8.01
CA TYR A 167 8.56 10.61 -7.00
C TYR A 167 7.13 10.68 -7.55
N ALA A 168 6.94 11.25 -8.74
CA ALA A 168 5.62 11.48 -9.30
C ALA A 168 4.89 10.17 -9.62
N PHE A 169 5.56 9.21 -10.26
CA PHE A 169 4.90 7.97 -10.67
C PHE A 169 5.84 6.78 -10.92
N ARG A 170 7.09 7.01 -11.34
CA ARG A 170 7.92 5.92 -11.87
C ARG A 170 8.34 4.94 -10.78
N ALA A 171 8.75 5.43 -9.61
CA ALA A 171 9.34 4.57 -8.58
C ALA A 171 8.38 3.50 -8.05
N VAL A 172 7.12 3.86 -7.81
CA VAL A 172 6.12 2.90 -7.33
C VAL A 172 5.91 1.77 -8.34
N HIS A 173 5.73 2.14 -9.61
CA HIS A 173 5.53 1.17 -10.69
C HIS A 173 6.74 0.25 -10.87
N THR A 174 7.95 0.82 -11.04
CA THR A 174 9.16 0.02 -11.27
C THR A 174 9.50 -0.87 -10.09
N THR A 175 9.22 -0.43 -8.86
CA THR A 175 9.37 -1.26 -7.66
C THR A 175 8.32 -2.37 -7.61
N ALA A 176 7.08 -2.12 -8.02
CA ALA A 176 6.05 -3.17 -8.11
C ALA A 176 6.46 -4.25 -9.13
N GLU A 177 6.96 -3.86 -10.31
CA GLU A 177 7.47 -4.81 -11.30
C GLU A 177 8.67 -5.61 -10.79
N THR A 178 9.62 -4.93 -10.14
CA THR A 178 10.81 -5.55 -9.54
C THR A 178 10.41 -6.55 -8.46
N ALA A 179 9.48 -6.19 -7.58
CA ALA A 179 8.98 -7.09 -6.54
C ALA A 179 8.30 -8.34 -7.14
N LYS A 180 7.50 -8.18 -8.20
CA LYS A 180 6.90 -9.32 -8.91
C LYS A 180 7.97 -10.22 -9.55
N LYS A 181 9.06 -9.65 -10.09
CA LYS A 181 10.22 -10.41 -10.61
C LYS A 181 10.89 -11.19 -9.48
N SER A 182 11.17 -10.56 -8.34
CA SER A 182 11.77 -11.20 -7.16
C SER A 182 10.92 -12.32 -6.59
N VAL A 183 9.60 -12.11 -6.46
CA VAL A 183 8.64 -13.13 -6.01
C VAL A 183 8.67 -14.35 -6.93
N ARG A 184 8.58 -14.14 -8.25
CA ARG A 184 8.62 -15.24 -9.23
C ARG A 184 9.90 -16.05 -9.14
N ALA A 185 11.04 -15.38 -9.04
CA ALA A 185 12.33 -16.05 -8.91
C ALA A 185 12.44 -16.83 -7.59
N TYR A 186 12.01 -16.25 -6.48
CA TYR A 186 12.19 -16.83 -5.16
C TYR A 186 11.28 -18.03 -4.89
N TYR A 187 10.00 -17.94 -5.26
CA TYR A 187 9.01 -18.99 -4.99
C TYR A 187 8.74 -19.91 -6.20
N GLY A 188 9.31 -19.60 -7.36
CA GLY A 188 9.06 -20.35 -8.60
C GLY A 188 7.66 -20.15 -9.19
N GLU A 189 6.86 -19.23 -8.65
CA GLU A 189 5.53 -18.89 -9.17
C GLU A 189 5.19 -17.41 -8.97
N SER A 190 4.24 -16.91 -9.77
CA SER A 190 3.75 -15.53 -9.62
C SER A 190 2.81 -15.39 -8.43
N GLN A 191 2.77 -14.20 -7.85
CA GLN A 191 1.72 -13.82 -6.90
C GLN A 191 0.33 -13.99 -7.51
N SER A 192 -0.61 -14.51 -6.74
CA SER A 192 -2.02 -14.64 -7.13
C SER A 192 -2.72 -13.28 -7.17
N ARG A 193 -2.32 -12.38 -6.27
CA ARG A 193 -2.79 -11.00 -6.16
C ARG A 193 -1.69 -10.05 -5.71
N ALA A 194 -1.76 -8.80 -6.16
CA ALA A 194 -0.92 -7.71 -5.68
C ALA A 194 -1.78 -6.56 -5.12
N TYR A 195 -1.37 -6.00 -3.99
CA TYR A 195 -2.11 -4.94 -3.29
C TYR A 195 -1.23 -3.73 -3.02
N PHE A 196 -1.86 -2.55 -3.02
CA PHE A 196 -1.23 -1.30 -2.60
C PHE A 196 -2.03 -0.62 -1.48
N ASP A 197 -1.34 -0.07 -0.48
CA ASP A 197 -1.93 0.76 0.58
C ASP A 197 -1.10 2.03 0.79
N GLY A 198 -1.76 3.18 0.91
CA GLY A 198 -1.07 4.43 1.23
C GLY A 198 -1.99 5.55 1.71
N CYS A 199 -1.48 6.34 2.66
CA CYS A 199 -2.10 7.58 3.15
C CYS A 199 -1.34 8.81 2.60
N SER A 200 -2.00 9.94 2.36
CA SER A 200 -1.35 11.20 1.94
C SER A 200 -0.62 11.07 0.60
N THR A 201 0.71 11.23 0.58
CA THR A 201 1.56 10.97 -0.59
C THR A 201 1.38 9.54 -1.10
N GLY A 202 1.25 8.56 -0.20
CA GLY A 202 0.90 7.19 -0.54
C GLY A 202 -0.48 7.09 -1.19
N GLY A 203 -1.46 7.87 -0.73
CA GLY A 203 -2.77 7.93 -1.35
C GLY A 203 -2.70 8.45 -2.79
N ARG A 204 -1.89 9.50 -3.03
CA ARG A 204 -1.60 10.00 -4.38
C ARG A 204 -0.94 8.91 -5.24
N GLN A 205 0.05 8.22 -4.72
CA GLN A 205 0.75 7.12 -5.40
C GLN A 205 -0.21 5.99 -5.80
N GLY A 206 -1.14 5.61 -4.91
CA GLY A 206 -2.16 4.60 -5.20
C GLY A 206 -3.08 5.02 -6.34
N LEU A 207 -3.60 6.27 -6.32
CA LEU A 207 -4.44 6.78 -7.40
C LEU A 207 -3.69 6.88 -8.74
N ILE A 208 -2.43 7.33 -8.72
CA ILE A 208 -1.59 7.39 -9.91
C ILE A 208 -1.34 5.99 -10.48
N SER A 209 -1.07 5.00 -9.62
CA SER A 209 -0.90 3.60 -10.04
C SER A 209 -2.19 3.08 -10.69
N ALA A 210 -3.35 3.33 -10.10
CA ALA A 210 -4.64 2.94 -10.66
C ALA A 210 -4.88 3.54 -12.08
N GLN A 211 -4.50 4.80 -12.28
CA GLN A 211 -4.74 5.53 -13.53
C GLN A 211 -3.72 5.21 -14.63
N ARG A 212 -2.43 5.09 -14.29
CA ARG A 212 -1.33 4.96 -15.27
C ARG A 212 -0.82 3.54 -15.43
N PHE A 213 -0.84 2.76 -14.35
CA PHE A 213 -0.28 1.42 -14.30
C PHE A 213 -1.32 0.45 -13.76
N PRO A 214 -2.45 0.30 -14.46
CA PRO A 214 -3.58 -0.46 -13.93
C PRO A 214 -3.17 -1.89 -13.59
N GLU A 215 -2.18 -2.48 -14.27
CA GLU A 215 -1.74 -3.86 -14.04
C GLU A 215 -0.82 -4.05 -12.81
N ASP A 216 -0.45 -2.97 -12.11
CA ASP A 216 0.42 -3.07 -10.95
C ASP A 216 -0.26 -3.79 -9.79
N PHE A 217 -1.52 -3.48 -9.52
CA PHE A 217 -2.24 -3.97 -8.34
C PHE A 217 -3.66 -4.42 -8.70
N ASP A 218 -4.09 -5.52 -8.07
CA ASP A 218 -5.48 -6.01 -8.12
C ASP A 218 -6.39 -5.24 -7.16
N GLY A 219 -5.84 -4.73 -6.05
CA GLY A 219 -6.55 -3.92 -5.06
C GLY A 219 -5.69 -2.77 -4.55
N ILE A 220 -6.29 -1.59 -4.46
CA ILE A 220 -5.61 -0.37 -4.00
C ILE A 220 -6.48 0.29 -2.94
N VAL A 221 -5.89 0.52 -1.77
CA VAL A 221 -6.51 1.28 -0.68
C VAL A 221 -5.84 2.64 -0.59
N VAL A 222 -6.67 3.69 -0.61
CA VAL A 222 -6.21 5.08 -0.67
C VAL A 222 -6.79 5.86 0.51
N GLY A 223 -5.90 6.35 1.37
CA GLY A 223 -6.21 7.27 2.46
C GLY A 223 -5.77 8.70 2.16
N ALA A 224 -6.65 9.69 2.41
CA ALA A 224 -6.34 11.12 2.38
C ALA A 224 -5.37 11.57 1.24
N PRO A 225 -5.63 11.24 -0.03
CA PRO A 225 -4.66 11.41 -1.11
C PRO A 225 -4.29 12.88 -1.34
N VAL A 226 -3.00 13.17 -1.46
CA VAL A 226 -2.51 14.52 -1.83
C VAL A 226 -2.72 14.74 -3.33
N LEU A 227 -3.78 15.47 -3.69
CA LEU A 227 -4.09 15.83 -5.07
C LEU A 227 -3.80 17.32 -5.34
N PRO A 228 -3.41 17.69 -6.57
CA PRO A 228 -3.31 19.10 -6.93
C PRO A 228 -4.69 19.76 -6.81
N SER A 229 -4.72 21.03 -6.41
CA SER A 229 -5.94 21.82 -6.14
C SER A 229 -6.80 22.14 -7.38
N ARG A 230 -6.52 21.55 -8.56
CA ARG A 230 -7.21 21.79 -9.84
C ARG A 230 -7.57 20.49 -10.57
N VAL A 231 -8.25 19.56 -9.92
CA VAL A 231 -8.91 18.44 -10.61
C VAL A 231 -10.37 18.82 -10.85
N PRO A 232 -10.81 19.13 -12.09
CA PRO A 232 -12.17 19.65 -12.34
C PRO A 232 -13.30 18.67 -11.99
N TRP A 233 -12.98 17.37 -11.90
CA TRP A 233 -13.94 16.30 -11.62
C TRP A 233 -14.10 15.95 -10.13
N PHE A 234 -13.23 16.48 -9.27
CA PHE A 234 -13.48 16.46 -7.84
C PHE A 234 -14.04 17.83 -7.47
N PRO A 235 -15.36 17.97 -7.20
CA PRO A 235 -15.87 19.21 -6.67
C PRO A 235 -15.03 19.50 -5.45
N THR A 236 -14.34 20.64 -5.43
CA THR A 236 -13.61 21.10 -4.26
C THR A 236 -14.58 21.03 -3.11
N PRO A 237 -14.44 20.10 -2.16
CA PRO A 237 -15.01 20.42 -0.89
C PRO A 237 -14.20 21.65 -0.49
N ARG A 238 -14.88 22.70 -0.01
CA ARG A 238 -14.24 23.53 1.02
C ARG A 238 -13.40 22.60 1.88
N GLN A 239 -12.21 23.01 2.31
CA GLN A 239 -11.35 22.24 3.23
C GLN A 239 -12.05 21.72 4.51
N SER A 240 -13.36 21.93 4.65
CA SER A 240 -14.33 21.32 5.56
C SER A 240 -14.74 19.87 5.27
N ALA A 241 -14.43 19.24 4.10
CA ALA A 241 -14.48 17.77 4.06
C ALA A 241 -13.33 17.25 4.91
N ARG A 242 -13.62 17.05 6.19
CA ARG A 242 -12.69 16.52 7.18
C ARG A 242 -12.39 15.08 6.82
N TRP A 243 -11.48 14.88 5.88
CA TRP A 243 -10.85 13.59 5.64
C TRP A 243 -10.27 13.10 6.97
N PRO A 244 -10.49 11.83 7.35
CA PRO A 244 -9.92 11.28 8.56
C PRO A 244 -8.42 11.60 8.61
N ARG A 245 -7.96 12.26 9.67
CA ARG A 245 -6.52 12.47 9.87
C ARG A 245 -5.88 11.08 9.94
N CYS A 246 -4.78 10.87 9.21
CA CYS A 246 -3.94 9.68 9.40
C CYS A 246 -3.43 9.75 10.86
N ALA A 247 -4.02 8.98 11.78
CA ALA A 247 -3.69 8.97 13.21
C ALA A 247 -3.83 7.54 13.76
N TYR A 248 -2.82 7.09 14.51
CA TYR A 248 -2.69 5.73 15.04
C TYR A 248 -3.47 5.53 16.37
N PRO A 249 -4.26 4.46 16.52
CA PRO A 249 -4.84 4.06 17.82
C PRO A 249 -4.25 2.76 18.44
N PRO A 250 -4.43 2.56 19.76
CA PRO A 250 -4.07 1.35 20.52
C PRO A 250 -4.93 0.10 20.17
N PRO A 251 -4.59 -1.12 20.67
CA PRO A 251 -4.72 -2.40 19.93
C PRO A 251 -6.09 -3.12 20.01
N SER A 252 -7.23 -2.43 20.06
CA SER A 252 -8.53 -3.11 20.20
C SER A 252 -9.67 -2.52 19.36
N SER A 253 -9.70 -2.83 18.06
CA SER A 253 -10.97 -2.78 17.30
C SER A 253 -10.91 -3.77 16.13
N ARG A 254 -12.01 -4.52 15.94
CA ARG A 254 -12.17 -5.68 15.03
C ARG A 254 -12.96 -5.28 13.78
N LEU A 255 -12.60 -5.82 12.62
CA LEU A 255 -13.47 -5.91 11.44
C LEU A 255 -13.68 -7.37 11.00
N SER A 256 -14.90 -7.66 10.52
CA SER A 256 -15.43 -8.99 10.17
C SER A 256 -15.51 -9.20 8.65
N PRO A 257 -15.45 -10.44 8.12
CA PRO A 257 -15.32 -10.72 6.68
C PRO A 257 -16.53 -10.38 5.78
N ASN A 258 -17.67 -9.89 6.32
CA ASN A 258 -18.97 -9.95 5.62
C ASN A 258 -19.78 -8.64 5.57
N THR A 259 -19.16 -7.47 5.48
CA THR A 259 -19.93 -6.23 5.25
C THR A 259 -20.10 -5.94 3.74
N PHE A 260 -20.92 -6.76 3.08
CA PHE A 260 -21.62 -6.33 1.86
C PHE A 260 -22.71 -5.34 2.27
N LEU A 261 -22.70 -4.12 1.72
CA LEU A 261 -23.84 -3.22 1.87
C LEU A 261 -25.04 -3.81 1.09
N PRO A 262 -26.21 -4.00 1.72
CA PRO A 262 -27.44 -4.35 1.01
C PRO A 262 -27.96 -3.11 0.29
N GLY A 263 -28.08 -3.17 -1.04
CA GLY A 263 -28.59 -2.01 -1.79
C GLY A 263 -28.38 -2.08 -3.29
N ALA A 264 -28.76 -3.18 -3.94
CA ALA A 264 -28.97 -3.19 -5.38
C ALA A 264 -30.27 -3.96 -5.65
N THR A 265 -31.40 -3.26 -5.56
CA THR A 265 -32.67 -3.77 -6.10
C THR A 265 -32.51 -3.93 -7.61
N LYS A 266 -32.69 -5.17 -8.08
CA LYS A 266 -32.89 -5.49 -9.49
C LYS A 266 -34.07 -4.66 -10.02
N LYS A 267 -33.83 -3.80 -11.01
CA LYS A 267 -34.87 -3.41 -11.95
C LYS A 267 -35.05 -4.58 -12.91
N THR A 268 -36.06 -5.39 -12.68
CA THR A 268 -36.56 -6.36 -13.66
C THR A 268 -37.42 -5.61 -14.67
N ASP A 269 -36.99 -5.57 -15.93
CA ASP A 269 -37.87 -5.31 -17.05
C ASP A 269 -38.85 -6.48 -17.20
N SER A 270 -40.15 -6.22 -17.05
CA SER A 270 -41.21 -7.12 -17.52
C SER A 270 -41.77 -6.58 -18.83
N LYS A 271 -41.40 -7.24 -19.94
CA LYS A 271 -42.24 -7.33 -21.14
C LYS A 271 -42.65 -8.79 -21.28
N THR A 272 -43.95 -9.06 -21.13
CA THR A 272 -44.83 -9.72 -22.13
C THR A 272 -46.12 -10.20 -21.47
N ALA A 273 -47.23 -9.54 -21.80
CA ALA A 273 -48.41 -10.12 -22.44
C ALA A 273 -49.15 -8.97 -23.14
#